data_AF-A0A2W6YEW7-F1
#
_entry.id   AF-A0A2W6YEW7-F1
#
_cell.length_a   1.000
_cell.length_b   1.000
_cell.length_c   1.000
_cell.angle_alpha   90.00
_cell.angle_beta   90.00
_cell.angle_gamma   90.00
#
_symmetry.space_group_name_H-M   'P 1'
#
loop_
_entity.id
_entity.type
_entity.pdbx_description
1 polymer ?
#
loop_
_entity_poly.entity_id
_entity_poly.type
_entity_poly.pdbx_seq_one_letter_code
_entity_poly.pdbx_strand_id
1 'polypeptide(L)'
;MTFGSIFIHAQAERLIMNNAESYIGKIDNKAEIKVGFYSVFLDKDSPETYKVNGYSDVEGTKANFSGTIILNIEKTKKSPKGNLKIYDFKFSEKGTGKHNGTFSGDMLFLSLGKLAVIGFEGNWENYEKSLKFPVYFDNSNKIMNK
;
A
#
# COMPACT_ATOMS: atom_id res chain seq x y z
N MET A 1 -9.64 28.25 10.81
CA MET A 1 -10.31 26.94 10.76
C MET A 1 -9.28 25.88 10.39
N THR A 2 -8.60 25.25 11.36
CA THR A 2 -7.47 24.33 11.07
C THR A 2 -7.37 23.18 12.08
N PHE A 3 -8.48 22.76 12.68
CA PHE A 3 -8.50 21.58 13.56
C PHE A 3 -9.04 20.31 12.88
N GLY A 4 -9.78 20.43 11.77
CA GLY A 4 -10.33 19.25 11.07
C GLY A 4 -9.31 18.45 10.26
N SER A 5 -8.24 19.08 9.78
CA SER A 5 -7.25 18.41 8.93
C SER A 5 -6.40 17.39 9.69
N ILE A 6 -5.90 17.74 10.89
CA ILE A 6 -4.92 16.92 11.61
C ILE A 6 -5.51 15.57 12.06
N PHE A 7 -6.78 15.54 12.50
CA PHE A 7 -7.45 14.31 12.95
C PHE A 7 -7.78 13.32 11.83
N ILE A 8 -7.88 13.78 10.57
CA ILE A 8 -8.19 12.92 9.43
C ILE A 8 -6.90 12.24 8.91
N HIS A 9 -5.77 12.95 8.91
CA HIS A 9 -4.49 12.40 8.41
C HIS A 9 -3.87 11.37 9.35
N ALA A 10 -3.88 11.62 10.67
CA ALA A 10 -3.35 10.66 11.65
C ALA A 10 -4.12 9.32 11.67
N GLN A 11 -5.41 9.34 11.30
CA GLN A 11 -6.19 8.11 11.14
C GLN A 11 -5.77 7.32 9.90
N ALA A 12 -5.49 8.00 8.78
CA ALA A 12 -5.09 7.33 7.54
C ALA A 12 -3.74 6.60 7.69
N GLU A 13 -2.75 7.22 8.33
CA GLU A 13 -1.44 6.59 8.60
C GLU A 13 -1.59 5.26 9.34
N ARG A 14 -2.32 5.28 10.46
CA ARG A 14 -2.59 4.08 11.27
C ARG A 14 -3.36 3.02 10.51
N LEU A 15 -4.33 3.42 9.69
CA LEU A 15 -5.14 2.50 8.87
C LEU A 15 -4.28 1.84 7.79
N ILE A 16 -3.40 2.58 7.11
CA ILE A 16 -2.45 2.04 6.12
C ILE A 16 -1.46 1.09 6.80
N MET A 17 -0.99 1.39 8.02
CA MET A 17 -0.17 0.46 8.81
C MET A 17 -0.91 -0.82 9.21
N ASN A 18 -2.24 -0.90 9.01
CA ASN A 18 -3.06 -2.07 9.29
C ASN A 18 -2.86 -2.62 10.71
N ASN A 19 -2.72 -1.72 11.70
CA ASN A 19 -2.39 -2.07 13.09
C ASN A 19 -1.18 -3.02 13.23
N ALA A 20 -0.13 -2.79 12.43
CA ALA A 20 1.10 -3.59 12.37
C ALA A 20 0.94 -5.02 11.83
N GLU A 21 -0.23 -5.38 11.31
CA GLU A 21 -0.43 -6.65 10.62
C GLU A 21 -0.11 -6.55 9.13
N SER A 22 0.41 -7.64 8.56
CA SER A 22 0.62 -7.71 7.11
C SER A 22 -0.69 -7.78 6.34
N TYR A 23 -0.69 -7.12 5.19
CA TYR A 23 -1.55 -7.43 4.06
C TYR A 23 -1.13 -8.77 3.46
N ILE A 24 -2.09 -9.52 2.94
CA ILE A 24 -1.86 -10.86 2.40
C ILE A 24 -2.44 -10.92 0.99
N GLY A 25 -1.74 -11.59 0.09
CA GLY A 25 -2.25 -11.86 -1.24
C GLY A 25 -1.30 -12.70 -2.07
N LYS A 26 -1.16 -12.37 -3.36
CA LYS A 26 -0.37 -13.15 -4.31
C LYS A 26 0.53 -12.29 -5.20
N ILE A 27 1.66 -12.88 -5.60
CA ILE A 27 2.52 -12.44 -6.70
C ILE A 27 2.54 -13.52 -7.79
N ASP A 28 2.56 -13.11 -9.06
CA ASP A 28 2.46 -14.01 -10.23
C ASP A 28 1.22 -14.92 -10.19
N ASN A 29 0.13 -14.46 -9.53
CA ASN A 29 -1.12 -15.20 -9.30
C ASN A 29 -0.98 -16.54 -8.57
N LYS A 30 0.21 -16.87 -8.04
CA LYS A 30 0.54 -18.18 -7.49
C LYS A 30 1.10 -18.08 -6.09
N ALA A 31 2.27 -17.45 -5.96
CA ALA A 31 3.03 -17.41 -4.72
C ALA A 31 2.36 -16.46 -3.72
N GLU A 32 2.26 -16.88 -2.46
CA GLU A 32 1.76 -16.02 -1.38
C GLU A 32 2.76 -14.90 -1.13
N ILE A 33 2.24 -13.67 -1.00
CA ILE A 33 3.00 -12.51 -0.57
C ILE A 33 2.37 -11.91 0.69
N LYS A 34 3.23 -11.53 1.64
CA LYS A 34 2.86 -10.70 2.79
C LYS A 34 3.57 -9.36 2.68
N VAL A 35 2.81 -8.28 2.88
CA VAL A 35 3.33 -6.91 2.86
C VAL A 35 3.00 -6.25 4.18
N GLY A 36 4.02 -5.86 4.94
CA GLY A 36 3.85 -5.15 6.21
C GLY A 36 4.50 -3.77 6.19
N PHE A 37 3.92 -2.83 6.92
CA PHE A 37 4.47 -1.47 7.07
C PHE A 37 4.91 -1.23 8.50
N TYR A 38 6.16 -0.81 8.68
CA TYR A 38 6.73 -0.45 9.99
C TYR A 38 6.50 1.03 10.31
N SER A 39 6.44 1.87 9.29
CA SER A 39 6.19 3.31 9.44
C SER A 39 5.43 3.84 8.24
N VAL A 40 4.41 4.66 8.50
CA VAL A 40 3.69 5.45 7.50
C VAL A 40 3.59 6.86 8.07
N PHE A 41 4.02 7.87 7.32
CA PHE A 41 3.93 9.25 7.74
C PHE A 41 3.61 10.16 6.56
N LEU A 42 2.77 11.15 6.79
CA LEU A 42 2.45 12.18 5.82
C LEU A 42 3.69 13.02 5.52
N ASP A 43 3.92 13.31 4.25
CA ASP A 43 5.01 14.18 3.83
C ASP A 43 4.70 15.64 4.22
N LYS A 44 5.68 16.33 4.81
CA LYS A 44 5.52 17.71 5.29
C LYS A 44 5.35 18.68 4.12
N ASP A 45 5.96 18.35 2.99
CA ASP A 45 5.98 19.19 1.79
C ASP A 45 4.87 18.80 0.80
N SER A 46 4.18 17.68 1.02
CA SER A 46 3.10 17.18 0.15
C SER A 46 1.98 16.52 0.96
N PRO A 47 0.85 17.22 1.22
CA PRO A 47 -0.25 16.73 2.06
C PRO A 47 -1.04 15.57 1.43
N GLU A 48 -0.67 15.16 0.22
CA GLU A 48 -1.28 14.06 -0.53
C GLU A 48 -0.39 12.81 -0.55
N THR A 49 0.85 12.94 -0.06
CA THR A 49 1.87 11.89 -0.12
C THR A 49 2.14 11.32 1.26
N TYR A 50 2.06 10.00 1.37
CA TYR A 50 2.58 9.26 2.51
C TYR A 50 3.92 8.64 2.12
N LYS A 51 4.93 8.84 2.98
CA LYS A 51 6.19 8.11 2.93
C LYS A 51 6.06 6.86 3.79
N VAL A 52 6.52 5.73 3.28
CA VAL A 52 6.36 4.43 3.92
C VAL A 52 7.68 3.65 3.98
N ASN A 53 7.84 2.88 5.04
CA ASN A 53 8.84 1.83 5.14
C ASN A 53 8.18 0.54 5.60
N GLY A 54 8.65 -0.59 5.06
CA GLY A 54 8.03 -1.87 5.30
C GLY A 54 8.86 -3.04 4.83
N TYR A 55 8.21 -4.17 4.66
CA TYR A 55 8.78 -5.38 4.10
C TYR A 55 7.78 -6.12 3.21
N SER A 56 8.32 -6.78 2.20
CA SER A 56 7.69 -7.86 1.45
C SER A 56 8.24 -9.20 1.97
N ASP A 57 7.40 -10.22 1.95
CA ASP A 57 7.76 -11.61 2.25
C ASP A 57 7.07 -12.49 1.20
N VAL A 58 7.87 -13.07 0.31
CA VAL A 58 7.40 -14.00 -0.73
C VAL A 58 7.92 -15.39 -0.36
N GLU A 59 7.02 -16.26 0.05
CA GLU A 59 7.33 -17.65 0.44
C GLU A 59 8.48 -17.78 1.47
N GLY A 60 8.59 -16.83 2.40
CA GLY A 60 9.64 -16.80 3.44
C GLY A 60 10.86 -15.94 3.07
N THR A 61 10.96 -15.50 1.82
CA THR A 61 12.04 -14.59 1.37
C THR A 61 11.63 -13.15 1.64
N LYS A 62 12.26 -12.54 2.65
CA LYS A 62 11.96 -11.17 3.07
C LYS A 62 12.86 -10.12 2.43
N ALA A 63 12.28 -9.03 1.97
CA ALA A 63 12.99 -7.83 1.55
C ALA A 63 12.37 -6.60 2.22
N ASN A 64 13.21 -5.73 2.79
CA ASN A 64 12.73 -4.43 3.28
C ASN A 64 12.51 -3.50 2.10
N PHE A 65 11.56 -2.58 2.19
CA PHE A 65 11.34 -1.54 1.18
C PHE A 65 11.14 -0.16 1.80
N SER A 66 11.29 0.86 0.96
CA SER A 66 10.84 2.22 1.21
C SER A 66 10.07 2.74 0.01
N GLY A 67 9.12 3.64 0.20
CA GLY A 67 8.34 4.15 -0.91
C GLY A 67 7.33 5.22 -0.56
N THR A 68 6.40 5.42 -1.48
CA THR A 68 5.38 6.46 -1.39
C THR A 68 3.99 5.92 -1.75
N ILE A 69 2.97 6.52 -1.14
CA ILE A 69 1.55 6.34 -1.49
C ILE A 69 0.98 7.75 -1.69
N ILE A 70 0.49 8.06 -2.88
CA ILE A 70 0.11 9.42 -3.29
C ILE A 70 -1.36 9.42 -3.67
N LEU A 71 -2.15 10.32 -3.09
CA LEU A 71 -3.58 10.42 -3.40
C LEU A 71 -3.78 10.81 -4.87
N ASN A 72 -4.47 9.96 -5.62
CA ASN A 72 -4.86 10.27 -6.99
C ASN A 72 -6.26 10.91 -7.01
N ILE A 73 -6.30 12.25 -6.98
CA ILE A 73 -7.54 13.02 -6.92
C ILE A 73 -8.43 12.76 -8.14
N GLU A 74 -7.84 12.62 -9.34
CA GLU A 74 -8.60 12.41 -10.56
C GLU A 74 -9.30 11.06 -10.59
N LYS A 75 -8.56 9.97 -10.28
CA LYS A 75 -9.13 8.62 -10.17
C LYS A 75 -10.20 8.58 -9.08
N THR A 76 -9.93 9.21 -7.94
CA THR A 76 -10.89 9.30 -6.83
C THR A 76 -12.19 10.01 -7.23
N LYS A 77 -12.12 11.14 -7.95
CA LYS A 77 -13.32 11.87 -8.42
C LYS A 77 -14.15 11.07 -9.42
N LYS A 78 -13.51 10.20 -10.21
CA LYS A 78 -14.18 9.32 -11.19
C LYS A 78 -14.76 8.06 -10.55
N SER A 79 -14.41 7.77 -9.28
CA SER A 79 -14.92 6.59 -8.58
C SER A 79 -16.45 6.70 -8.38
N PRO A 80 -17.23 5.66 -8.71
CA PRO A 80 -18.67 5.65 -8.47
C PRO A 80 -19.03 5.56 -6.98
N LYS A 81 -18.07 5.21 -6.11
CA LYS A 81 -18.25 5.11 -4.65
C LYS A 81 -17.61 6.32 -3.98
N GLY A 82 -18.42 7.22 -3.43
CA GLY A 82 -17.95 8.50 -2.84
C GLY A 82 -17.03 8.36 -1.62
N ASN A 83 -16.98 7.20 -0.97
CA ASN A 83 -16.09 6.91 0.15
C ASN A 83 -14.83 6.11 -0.24
N LEU A 84 -14.66 5.79 -1.53
CA LEU A 84 -13.47 5.11 -2.04
C LEU A 84 -12.44 6.17 -2.45
N LYS A 85 -11.26 6.12 -1.84
CA LYS A 85 -10.09 6.90 -2.25
C LYS A 85 -9.13 6.00 -3.01
N ILE A 86 -8.54 6.53 -4.08
CA ILE A 86 -7.58 5.83 -4.92
C ILE A 86 -6.25 6.54 -4.80
N TYR A 87 -5.19 5.78 -4.53
CA TYR A 87 -3.83 6.27 -4.41
C TYR A 87 -2.94 5.54 -5.40
N ASP A 88 -1.92 6.21 -5.92
CA ASP A 88 -0.83 5.56 -6.64
C ASP A 88 0.24 5.18 -5.61
N PHE A 89 0.74 3.94 -5.63
CA PHE A 89 1.82 3.51 -4.76
C PHE A 89 3.07 3.12 -5.53
N LYS A 90 4.22 3.31 -4.90
CA LYS A 90 5.51 2.84 -5.41
C LYS A 90 6.42 2.47 -4.23
N PHE A 91 6.80 1.21 -4.15
CA PHE A 91 7.69 0.69 -3.09
C PHE A 91 8.94 0.09 -3.72
N SER A 92 10.11 0.57 -3.35
CA SER A 92 11.38 0.03 -3.81
C SER A 92 12.01 -0.79 -2.69
N GLU A 93 12.21 -2.07 -2.96
CA GLU A 93 12.95 -2.97 -2.07
C GLU A 93 14.40 -2.49 -1.84
N LYS A 94 15.04 -2.97 -0.79
CA LYS A 94 16.45 -2.74 -0.54
C LYS A 94 17.23 -3.88 -1.20
N GLY A 95 18.23 -3.51 -1.99
CA GLY A 95 19.06 -4.45 -2.73
C GLY A 95 19.25 -3.98 -4.18
N THR A 96 20.03 -4.72 -4.94
CA THR A 96 20.36 -4.36 -6.34
C THR A 96 20.37 -5.60 -7.26
N GLY A 97 19.83 -6.73 -6.79
CA GLY A 97 19.88 -8.00 -7.51
C GLY A 97 18.60 -8.35 -8.27
N LYS A 98 18.64 -9.47 -8.99
CA LYS A 98 17.52 -10.04 -9.77
C LYS A 98 16.26 -10.34 -8.95
N HIS A 99 16.42 -10.52 -7.65
CA HIS A 99 15.36 -10.84 -6.70
C HIS A 99 14.88 -9.62 -5.90
N ASN A 100 15.31 -8.42 -6.28
CA ASN A 100 14.80 -7.17 -5.72
C ASN A 100 14.20 -6.31 -6.81
N GLY A 101 13.16 -5.58 -6.45
CA GLY A 101 12.40 -4.80 -7.41
C GLY A 101 11.63 -3.66 -6.84
N THR A 102 10.72 -3.17 -7.67
CA THR A 102 9.79 -2.11 -7.33
C THR A 102 8.37 -2.64 -7.47
N PHE A 103 7.59 -2.52 -6.41
CA PHE A 103 6.14 -2.63 -6.49
C PHE A 103 5.56 -1.29 -6.94
N SER A 104 4.61 -1.31 -7.85
CA SER A 104 3.88 -0.10 -8.26
C SER A 104 2.47 -0.41 -8.76
N GLY A 105 1.53 0.49 -8.53
CA GLY A 105 0.14 0.32 -8.93
C GLY A 105 -0.80 1.22 -8.13
N ASP A 106 -2.02 0.73 -7.92
CA ASP A 106 -3.10 1.44 -7.26
C ASP A 106 -3.40 0.84 -5.89
N MET A 107 -3.58 1.71 -4.89
CA MET A 107 -4.13 1.37 -3.59
C MET A 107 -5.55 1.90 -3.49
N LEU A 108 -6.50 0.99 -3.28
CA LEU A 108 -7.90 1.27 -3.01
C LEU A 108 -8.10 1.37 -1.50
N PHE A 109 -8.65 2.49 -1.04
CA PHE A 109 -8.90 2.75 0.37
C PHE A 109 -10.39 3.00 0.60
N LEU A 110 -11.05 2.07 1.29
CA LEU A 110 -12.45 2.17 1.68
C LEU A 110 -12.55 2.33 3.19
N SER A 111 -12.86 3.54 3.65
CA SER A 111 -13.09 3.79 5.08
C SER A 111 -14.49 3.32 5.50
N LEU A 112 -14.53 2.50 6.54
CA LEU A 112 -15.74 2.02 7.22
C LEU A 112 -15.78 2.57 8.67
N GLY A 113 -15.32 3.81 8.87
CA GLY A 113 -15.19 4.43 10.19
C GLY A 113 -13.84 4.10 10.84
N LYS A 114 -13.84 3.32 11.94
CA LYS A 114 -12.61 2.93 12.66
C LYS A 114 -11.79 1.85 11.95
N LEU A 115 -12.35 1.26 10.89
CA LEU A 115 -11.72 0.23 10.07
C LEU A 115 -11.61 0.74 8.63
N ALA A 116 -10.64 0.21 7.89
CA ALA A 116 -10.54 0.45 6.46
C ALA A 116 -10.23 -0.87 5.74
N VAL A 117 -11.01 -1.15 4.70
CA VAL A 117 -10.65 -2.20 3.73
C VAL A 117 -9.70 -1.54 2.74
N ILE A 118 -8.47 -2.04 2.69
CA ILE A 118 -7.41 -1.52 1.85
C ILE A 118 -6.90 -2.67 0.98
N GLY A 119 -6.88 -2.42 -0.33
CA GLY A 119 -6.34 -3.35 -1.31
C GLY A 119 -5.31 -2.66 -2.18
N PHE A 120 -4.27 -3.41 -2.57
CA PHE A 120 -3.22 -2.98 -3.47
C PHE A 120 -3.25 -3.89 -4.69
N GLU A 121 -3.25 -3.29 -5.87
CA GLU A 121 -3.21 -3.99 -7.14
C GLU A 121 -2.17 -3.33 -8.05
N GLY A 122 -1.30 -4.12 -8.65
CA GLY A 122 -0.23 -3.57 -9.46
C GLY A 122 0.75 -4.62 -9.97
N ASN A 123 2.01 -4.21 -10.10
CA ASN A 123 3.09 -5.09 -10.53
C ASN A 123 4.31 -4.95 -9.62
N TRP A 124 5.03 -6.05 -9.44
CA TRP A 124 6.43 -6.04 -9.05
C TRP A 124 7.30 -6.17 -10.30
N GLU A 125 8.36 -5.38 -10.40
CA GLU A 125 9.34 -5.43 -11.49
C GLU A 125 10.74 -5.40 -10.91
N ASN A 126 11.61 -6.33 -11.31
CA ASN A 126 12.99 -6.34 -10.82
C ASN A 126 13.80 -5.15 -11.37
N TYR A 127 14.90 -4.79 -10.71
CA TYR A 127 15.68 -3.61 -11.15
C TYR A 127 16.32 -3.75 -12.53
N GLU A 128 16.62 -4.97 -12.94
CA GLU A 128 17.12 -5.27 -14.29
C GLU A 128 16.02 -5.19 -15.37
N LYS A 129 14.75 -5.03 -14.98
CA LYS A 129 13.57 -4.99 -15.87
C LYS A 129 13.43 -6.24 -16.76
N SER A 130 13.97 -7.36 -16.30
CA SER A 130 13.87 -8.66 -16.97
C SER A 130 12.71 -9.50 -16.45
N LEU A 131 12.19 -9.18 -15.26
CA LEU A 131 11.07 -9.87 -14.61
C LEU A 131 10.01 -8.87 -14.19
N LYS A 132 8.76 -9.18 -14.51
CA LYS A 132 7.60 -8.41 -14.10
C LYS A 132 6.44 -9.35 -13.77
N PHE A 133 5.88 -9.19 -12.57
CA PHE A 133 4.81 -10.04 -12.08
C PHE A 133 3.63 -9.20 -11.57
N PRO A 134 2.39 -9.59 -11.87
CA PRO A 134 1.24 -8.96 -11.23
C PRO A 134 1.25 -9.25 -9.73
N VAL A 135 0.82 -8.26 -8.94
CA VAL A 135 0.68 -8.37 -7.49
C VAL A 135 -0.71 -7.91 -7.06
N TYR A 136 -1.27 -8.62 -6.09
CA TYR A 136 -2.47 -8.22 -5.39
C TYR A 136 -2.33 -8.57 -3.92
N PHE A 137 -2.64 -7.65 -3.01
CA PHE A 137 -2.70 -7.93 -1.57
C PHE A 137 -3.66 -7.00 -0.85
N ASP A 138 -4.38 -7.52 0.14
CA ASP A 138 -5.39 -6.76 0.88
C ASP A 138 -5.46 -7.17 2.36
N ASN A 139 -6.34 -6.50 3.10
CA ASN A 139 -6.73 -6.87 4.46
C ASN A 139 -8.22 -7.31 4.57
N SER A 140 -8.87 -7.57 3.44
CA SER A 140 -10.32 -7.81 3.34
C SER A 140 -10.75 -9.09 4.07
N ASN A 141 -9.99 -10.18 3.89
CA ASN A 141 -10.25 -11.47 4.52
C ASN A 141 -10.26 -11.42 6.06
N LYS A 142 -9.58 -10.43 6.67
CA LYS A 142 -9.55 -10.27 8.12
C LYS A 142 -10.69 -9.39 8.65
N ILE A 143 -11.19 -8.50 7.80
CA ILE A 143 -12.25 -7.55 8.16
C ILE A 143 -13.63 -8.18 7.93
N MET A 144 -13.79 -9.01 6.90
CA MET A 144 -15.07 -9.61 6.53
C MET A 144 -15.36 -10.96 7.20
N ASN A 145 -14.35 -11.61 7.82
CA ASN A 145 -14.51 -12.88 8.54
C ASN A 145 -14.53 -12.70 10.07
N LYS A 146 -14.84 -11.50 10.57
CA LYS A 146 -15.13 -11.21 11.98
C LYS A 146 -16.60 -10.85 12.14
#